data_AF-A0A164MQG2-F1
#
_entry.id   AF-A0A164MQG2-F1
#
_cell.length_a   1.000
_cell.length_b   1.000
_cell.length_c   1.000
_cell.angle_alpha   90.00
_cell.angle_beta   90.00
_cell.angle_gamma   90.00
#
_symmetry.space_group_name_H-M   'P 1'
#
loop_
_entity.id
_entity.type
_entity.pdbx_description
1 polymer ?
#
loop_
_entity_poly.entity_id
_entity_poly.type
_entity_poly.pdbx_seq_one_letter_code
_entity_poly.pdbx_strand_id
1 'polypeptide(L)'
;MADYIISGFWPPVPDKITFLVCSNLLTMWYHLKLLTPGTSERKFLECLSAMSTEGSRCPTVNGPMFAKASQAHEFTRHLVDTRVKNMDKLLCRVCVDLDTGEPALLSGHPDGNHKLTRTNRKNERPARAWYGNEVIPQKEEFQLLKESIDKVKPQSKKSIGSRQLCGNSEFQASKEVSMRYKSLDETGILMASCGHGVIHCAVNMYEVCHYWPWLKALGDNLKEFKPLFTEMYPFLSRLHGQAHAWYCQVLYFGHWRDGAAGTLGEETEQVFAWFSRYYSVTHTMSSSRRNDHLTAAIFYWNSRKKKGLANFITRRLVTVTLSIS
;
A
#
# COMPACT_ATOMS: atom_id res chain seq x y z
N MET A 1 -12.34 -31.97 -5.34
CA MET A 1 -12.04 -30.53 -5.26
C MET A 1 -10.72 -30.17 -5.94
N ALA A 2 -9.64 -30.96 -5.77
CA ALA A 2 -8.35 -30.74 -6.44
C ALA A 2 -8.43 -30.71 -7.98
N ASP A 3 -9.34 -31.51 -8.57
CA ASP A 3 -9.46 -31.70 -10.01
C ASP A 3 -9.82 -30.41 -10.79
N TYR A 4 -10.69 -29.57 -10.24
CA TYR A 4 -11.12 -28.33 -10.92
C TYR A 4 -10.05 -27.25 -10.93
N ILE A 5 -9.29 -27.10 -9.85
CA ILE A 5 -8.23 -26.10 -9.75
C ILE A 5 -7.10 -26.47 -10.73
N ILE A 6 -6.76 -27.76 -10.81
CA ILE A 6 -5.81 -28.29 -11.80
C ILE A 6 -6.34 -28.04 -13.23
N SER A 7 -7.65 -28.23 -13.44
CA SER A 7 -8.33 -27.95 -14.71
C SER A 7 -8.51 -26.45 -15.01
N GLY A 8 -7.95 -25.55 -14.20
CA GLY A 8 -8.00 -24.11 -14.45
C GLY A 8 -9.30 -23.42 -14.05
N PHE A 9 -10.16 -24.04 -13.23
CA PHE A 9 -11.40 -23.45 -12.71
C PHE A 9 -11.35 -23.21 -11.20
N TRP A 10 -12.03 -22.15 -10.77
CA TRP A 10 -12.09 -21.71 -9.38
C TRP A 10 -13.53 -21.72 -8.86
N PRO A 11 -13.83 -22.49 -7.81
CA PRO A 11 -15.11 -22.41 -7.12
C PRO A 11 -15.13 -21.20 -6.16
N PRO A 12 -16.28 -20.52 -6.02
CA PRO A 12 -16.45 -19.42 -5.05
C PRO A 12 -16.60 -19.91 -3.61
N VAL A 13 -17.06 -21.15 -3.43
CA VAL A 13 -17.20 -21.84 -2.15
C VAL A 13 -16.61 -23.23 -2.35
N PRO A 14 -15.61 -23.64 -1.57
CA PRO A 14 -14.98 -24.96 -1.70
C PRO A 14 -16.01 -26.08 -1.73
N ASP A 15 -16.93 -26.09 -0.75
CA ASP A 15 -17.82 -27.23 -0.49
C ASP A 15 -19.11 -27.25 -1.33
N LYS A 16 -19.32 -26.25 -2.20
CA LYS A 16 -20.52 -26.16 -3.04
C LYS A 16 -20.16 -25.75 -4.47
N ILE A 17 -20.16 -26.73 -5.36
CA ILE A 17 -19.81 -26.55 -6.78
C ILE A 17 -21.09 -26.28 -7.58
N THR A 18 -21.66 -25.11 -7.40
CA THR A 18 -22.79 -24.62 -8.22
C THR A 18 -22.37 -23.59 -9.26
N PHE A 19 -21.13 -23.11 -9.18
CA PHE A 19 -20.57 -22.07 -10.03
C PHE A 19 -19.06 -22.22 -10.10
N LEU A 20 -18.49 -22.12 -11.30
CA LEU A 20 -17.05 -22.19 -11.54
C LEU A 20 -16.65 -21.00 -12.41
N VAL A 21 -15.49 -20.41 -12.10
CA VAL A 21 -14.92 -19.33 -12.91
C VAL A 21 -13.57 -19.76 -13.45
N CYS A 22 -13.33 -19.50 -14.74
CA CYS A 22 -12.03 -19.73 -15.34
C CYS A 22 -10.93 -18.89 -14.66
N SER A 23 -9.80 -19.52 -14.32
CA SER A 23 -8.65 -18.88 -13.67
C SER A 23 -8.06 -17.75 -14.51
N ASN A 24 -8.07 -17.88 -15.84
CA ASN A 24 -7.59 -16.85 -16.74
C ASN A 24 -8.46 -15.59 -16.67
N LEU A 25 -9.78 -15.77 -16.54
CA LEU A 25 -10.71 -14.65 -16.36
C LEU A 25 -10.48 -13.95 -15.01
N LEU A 26 -10.28 -14.72 -13.94
CA LEU A 26 -9.95 -14.16 -12.62
C LEU A 26 -8.58 -13.46 -12.63
N THR A 27 -7.61 -14.00 -13.36
CA THR A 27 -6.29 -13.38 -13.56
C THR A 27 -6.40 -12.07 -14.33
N MET A 28 -7.18 -12.06 -15.41
CA MET A 28 -7.45 -10.85 -16.18
C MET A 28 -8.11 -9.78 -15.30
N TRP A 29 -9.13 -10.15 -14.52
CA TRP A 29 -9.78 -9.24 -13.58
C TRP A 29 -8.81 -8.72 -12.51
N TYR A 30 -7.96 -9.58 -11.95
CA TYR A 30 -6.92 -9.20 -11.00
C TYR A 30 -5.98 -8.13 -11.57
N HIS A 31 -5.48 -8.31 -12.80
CA HIS A 31 -4.62 -7.32 -13.44
C HIS A 31 -5.38 -6.05 -13.78
N LEU A 32 -6.57 -6.16 -14.36
CA LEU A 32 -7.39 -5.02 -14.77
C LEU A 32 -7.67 -4.10 -13.57
N LYS A 33 -8.26 -4.64 -12.49
CA LYS A 33 -8.67 -3.82 -11.34
C LYS A 33 -7.50 -3.11 -10.65
N LEU A 34 -6.29 -3.67 -10.69
CA LEU A 34 -5.10 -3.09 -10.08
C LEU A 34 -4.33 -2.13 -11.01
N LEU A 35 -4.44 -2.31 -12.33
CA LEU A 35 -3.85 -1.40 -13.32
C LEU A 35 -4.74 -0.19 -13.59
N THR A 36 -6.05 -0.37 -13.53
CA THR A 36 -7.08 0.66 -13.71
C THR A 36 -7.93 0.82 -12.44
N PRO A 37 -7.36 1.39 -11.35
CA PRO A 37 -8.13 1.68 -10.15
C PRO A 37 -9.35 2.54 -10.49
N GLY A 38 -10.52 2.17 -9.97
CA GLY A 38 -11.80 2.78 -10.35
C GLY A 38 -12.66 1.92 -11.28
N THR A 39 -12.12 0.86 -11.87
CA THR A 39 -12.93 -0.09 -12.65
C THR A 39 -13.90 -0.83 -11.74
N SER A 40 -15.19 -0.73 -12.06
CA SER A 40 -16.26 -1.41 -11.33
C SER A 40 -16.34 -2.89 -11.71
N GLU A 41 -16.31 -3.78 -10.71
CA GLU A 41 -16.52 -5.23 -10.92
C GLU A 41 -17.87 -5.49 -11.61
N ARG A 42 -18.92 -4.75 -11.21
CA ARG A 42 -20.23 -4.85 -11.84
C ARG A 42 -20.17 -4.52 -13.33
N LYS A 43 -19.49 -3.44 -13.72
CA LYS A 43 -19.36 -3.06 -15.14
C LYS A 43 -18.50 -4.03 -15.93
N PHE A 44 -17.48 -4.60 -15.29
CA PHE A 44 -16.71 -5.69 -15.86
C PHE A 44 -17.60 -6.91 -16.15
N LEU A 45 -18.47 -7.30 -15.21
CA LEU A 45 -19.42 -8.40 -15.42
C LEU A 45 -20.47 -8.09 -16.49
N GLU A 46 -20.99 -6.85 -16.54
CA GLU A 46 -21.91 -6.41 -17.61
C GLU A 46 -21.24 -6.51 -19.00
N CYS A 47 -19.93 -6.23 -19.10
CA CYS A 47 -19.17 -6.42 -20.33
C CYS A 47 -19.07 -7.90 -20.72
N LEU A 48 -18.80 -8.80 -19.75
CA LEU A 48 -18.81 -10.25 -20.00
C LEU A 48 -20.18 -10.76 -20.43
N SER A 49 -21.26 -10.22 -19.85
CA SER A 49 -22.63 -10.52 -20.25
C SER A 49 -22.89 -10.12 -21.70
N ALA A 50 -22.48 -8.91 -22.11
CA ALA A 50 -22.62 -8.45 -23.49
C ALA A 50 -21.86 -9.35 -24.49
N MET A 51 -20.59 -9.67 -24.20
CA MET A 51 -19.79 -10.60 -25.02
C MET A 51 -20.39 -12.00 -25.09
N SER A 52 -21.10 -12.42 -24.03
CA SER A 52 -21.78 -13.73 -24.02
C SER A 52 -23.01 -13.69 -24.92
N THR A 53 -23.80 -12.62 -24.89
CA THR A 53 -24.93 -12.42 -25.80
C THR A 53 -24.48 -12.40 -27.26
N GLU A 54 -23.43 -11.65 -27.60
CA GLU A 54 -22.87 -11.60 -28.96
C GLU A 54 -22.42 -12.99 -29.44
N GLY A 55 -21.84 -13.79 -28.53
CA GLY A 55 -21.45 -15.17 -28.80
C GLY A 55 -22.59 -16.19 -28.69
N SER A 56 -23.87 -15.78 -28.59
CA SER A 56 -25.03 -16.67 -28.42
C SER A 56 -24.94 -17.61 -27.20
N ARG A 57 -24.32 -17.15 -26.11
CA ARG A 57 -24.18 -17.87 -24.83
C ARG A 57 -25.05 -17.21 -23.75
N CYS A 58 -25.29 -17.93 -22.64
CA CYS A 58 -26.01 -17.40 -21.48
C CYS A 58 -25.30 -16.14 -20.92
N PRO A 59 -25.98 -14.98 -20.85
CA PRO A 59 -25.36 -13.73 -20.39
C PRO A 59 -25.30 -13.60 -18.87
N THR A 60 -26.04 -14.43 -18.12
CA THR A 60 -26.17 -14.28 -16.68
C THR A 60 -24.88 -14.69 -15.97
N VAL A 61 -24.22 -13.72 -15.33
CA VAL A 61 -23.09 -13.98 -14.43
C VAL A 61 -23.48 -13.67 -12.99
N ASN A 62 -23.33 -14.64 -12.10
CA ASN A 62 -23.63 -14.46 -10.69
C ASN A 62 -22.54 -13.59 -10.02
N GLY A 63 -22.81 -12.29 -9.88
CA GLY A 63 -21.85 -11.32 -9.34
C GLY A 63 -21.33 -11.66 -7.94
N PRO A 64 -22.19 -11.94 -6.94
CA PRO A 64 -21.73 -12.35 -5.61
C PRO A 64 -20.82 -13.59 -5.61
N MET A 65 -21.10 -14.58 -6.47
CA MET A 65 -20.23 -15.74 -6.60
C MET A 65 -18.92 -15.40 -7.30
N PHE A 66 -18.94 -14.60 -8.37
CA PHE A 66 -17.73 -14.11 -9.01
C PHE A 66 -16.83 -13.34 -8.03
N ALA A 67 -17.39 -12.43 -7.23
CA ALA A 67 -16.66 -11.65 -6.23
C ALA A 67 -15.95 -12.52 -5.20
N LYS A 68 -16.59 -13.63 -4.78
CA LYS A 68 -16.00 -14.61 -3.87
C LYS A 68 -14.88 -15.41 -4.55
N ALA A 69 -15.11 -15.92 -5.76
CA ALA A 69 -14.09 -16.65 -6.53
C ALA A 69 -12.88 -15.77 -6.82
N SER A 70 -13.09 -14.50 -7.17
CA SER A 70 -12.07 -13.47 -7.37
C SER A 70 -11.21 -13.25 -6.13
N GLN A 71 -11.83 -13.05 -4.96
CA GLN A 71 -11.10 -12.88 -3.70
C GLN A 71 -10.30 -14.15 -3.35
N ALA A 72 -10.90 -15.33 -3.52
CA ALA A 72 -10.26 -16.59 -3.18
C ALA A 72 -9.07 -16.91 -4.09
N HIS A 73 -9.23 -16.68 -5.40
CA HIS A 73 -8.16 -16.83 -6.38
C HIS A 73 -7.00 -15.89 -6.07
N GLU A 74 -7.29 -14.62 -5.78
CA GLU A 74 -6.28 -13.63 -5.46
C GLU A 74 -5.48 -13.99 -4.21
N PHE A 75 -6.16 -14.30 -3.11
CA PHE A 75 -5.50 -14.68 -1.87
C PHE A 75 -4.69 -15.96 -2.03
N THR A 76 -5.19 -16.93 -2.79
CA THR A 76 -4.46 -18.18 -3.05
C THR A 76 -3.20 -17.95 -3.87
N ARG A 77 -3.22 -17.05 -4.87
CA ARG A 77 -1.98 -16.63 -5.55
C ARG A 77 -0.99 -16.04 -4.57
N HIS A 78 -1.46 -15.25 -3.61
CA HIS A 78 -0.60 -14.73 -2.56
C HIS A 78 0.02 -15.85 -1.73
N LEU A 79 -0.79 -16.80 -1.24
CA LEU A 79 -0.31 -17.96 -0.49
C LEU A 79 0.69 -18.82 -1.27
N VAL A 80 0.48 -19.02 -2.57
CA VAL A 80 1.43 -19.76 -3.42
C VAL A 80 2.78 -19.02 -3.47
N ASP A 81 2.75 -17.72 -3.70
CA ASP A 81 3.99 -16.95 -3.75
C ASP A 81 4.72 -16.94 -2.40
N THR A 82 4.03 -16.75 -1.28
CA THR A 82 4.67 -16.63 0.04
C THR A 82 5.01 -17.99 0.65
N ARG A 83 4.11 -18.97 0.61
CA ARG A 83 4.31 -20.27 1.30
C ARG A 83 4.98 -21.34 0.44
N VAL A 84 4.80 -21.29 -0.88
CA VAL A 84 5.37 -22.31 -1.78
C VAL A 84 6.66 -21.81 -2.43
N LYS A 85 6.64 -20.58 -2.96
CA LYS A 85 7.81 -19.98 -3.62
C LYS A 85 8.74 -19.24 -2.65
N ASN A 86 8.38 -19.16 -1.37
CA ASN A 86 9.11 -18.45 -0.33
C ASN A 86 9.48 -17.01 -0.73
N MET A 87 8.56 -16.33 -1.43
CA MET A 87 8.79 -14.97 -1.90
C MET A 87 8.43 -13.96 -0.82
N ASP A 88 9.42 -13.22 -0.35
CA ASP A 88 9.16 -11.97 0.36
C ASP A 88 8.66 -10.92 -0.65
N LYS A 89 7.43 -10.44 -0.46
CA LYS A 89 6.77 -9.46 -1.34
C LYS A 89 7.01 -8.01 -0.93
N LEU A 90 7.58 -7.77 0.25
CA LEU A 90 7.90 -6.45 0.81
C LEU A 90 9.40 -6.14 0.75
N LEU A 91 10.25 -7.16 0.63
CA LEU A 91 11.70 -6.99 0.50
C LEU A 91 12.11 -6.30 -0.80
N CYS A 92 12.90 -5.23 -0.72
CA CYS A 92 13.58 -4.67 -1.88
C CYS A 92 14.91 -5.39 -2.08
N ARG A 93 15.13 -6.05 -3.22
CA ARG A 93 16.35 -6.85 -3.49
C ARG A 93 17.66 -6.04 -3.54
N VAL A 94 17.56 -4.73 -3.45
CA VAL A 94 18.70 -3.79 -3.52
C VAL A 94 18.94 -3.13 -2.18
N CYS A 95 17.92 -3.14 -1.30
CA CYS A 95 18.04 -2.68 0.07
C CYS A 95 18.19 -3.89 0.98
N VAL A 96 19.20 -4.71 0.69
CA VAL A 96 19.59 -5.86 1.49
C VAL A 96 21.09 -5.78 1.76
N ASP A 97 21.46 -6.18 2.95
CA ASP A 97 22.85 -6.42 3.28
C ASP A 97 23.34 -7.67 2.52
N LEU A 98 24.49 -7.58 1.87
CA LEU A 98 24.98 -8.65 0.98
C LEU A 98 25.49 -9.86 1.75
N ASP A 99 25.91 -9.67 3.00
CA ASP A 99 26.51 -10.72 3.83
C ASP A 99 25.44 -11.49 4.61
N THR A 100 24.43 -10.79 5.12
CA THR A 100 23.36 -11.35 5.95
C THR A 100 22.07 -11.63 5.18
N GLY A 101 21.86 -10.98 4.02
CA GLY A 101 20.62 -11.06 3.25
C GLY A 101 19.43 -10.33 3.87
N GLU A 102 19.63 -9.68 5.02
CA GLU A 102 18.60 -8.97 5.76
C GLU A 102 18.33 -7.58 5.15
N PRO A 103 17.12 -6.99 5.37
CA PRO A 103 16.81 -5.65 4.87
C PRO A 103 17.80 -4.59 5.40
N ALA A 104 18.56 -3.96 4.51
CA ALA A 104 19.45 -2.84 4.79
C ALA A 104 18.99 -1.62 4.00
N LEU A 105 18.05 -0.88 4.59
CA LEU A 105 17.42 0.25 3.93
C LEU A 105 18.26 1.50 4.07
N LEU A 106 18.98 1.84 3.00
CA LEU A 106 19.76 3.09 2.93
C LEU A 106 18.91 4.31 3.32
N SER A 107 17.66 4.33 2.87
CA SER A 107 16.75 5.44 3.09
C SER A 107 15.30 5.01 2.88
N GLY A 108 14.37 5.69 3.56
CA GLY A 108 12.96 5.48 3.29
C GLY A 108 12.08 6.67 3.63
N HIS A 109 10.95 6.68 2.96
CA HIS A 109 10.00 7.78 2.90
C HIS A 109 8.67 7.32 3.49
N PRO A 110 8.45 7.53 4.80
CA PRO A 110 7.15 7.36 5.43
C PRO A 110 6.29 8.60 5.17
N ASP A 111 5.22 8.47 4.39
CA ASP A 111 4.29 9.58 4.15
C ASP A 111 2.82 9.12 4.08
N GLY A 112 1.92 10.04 4.43
CA GLY A 112 0.48 9.82 4.56
C GLY A 112 -0.27 10.17 3.28
N ASN A 113 -0.96 9.18 2.70
CA ASN A 113 -1.93 9.41 1.64
C ASN A 113 -3.33 9.71 2.21
N HIS A 114 -3.62 11.00 2.38
CA HIS A 114 -4.92 11.51 2.84
C HIS A 114 -6.05 11.40 1.81
N LYS A 115 -5.77 10.98 0.57
CA LYS A 115 -6.81 10.72 -0.42
C LYS A 115 -7.46 9.36 -0.19
N LEU A 116 -6.74 8.38 0.37
CA LEU A 116 -7.25 7.04 0.62
C LEU A 116 -8.11 6.96 1.88
N THR A 117 -9.17 7.76 1.93
CA THR A 117 -10.13 7.75 3.02
C THR A 117 -11.11 6.58 2.91
N ARG A 118 -11.84 6.29 3.99
CA ARG A 118 -13.01 5.41 4.00
C ARG A 118 -14.13 6.05 4.80
N THR A 119 -15.33 6.09 4.24
CA THR A 119 -16.52 6.59 4.94
C THR A 119 -16.90 5.65 6.08
N ASN A 120 -17.36 6.22 7.18
CA ASN A 120 -18.01 5.45 8.23
C ASN A 120 -19.31 4.81 7.70
N ARG A 121 -19.42 3.49 7.84
CA ARG A 121 -20.61 2.74 7.42
C ARG A 121 -21.39 2.26 8.64
N LYS A 122 -22.54 2.90 8.87
CA LYS A 122 -23.52 2.44 9.87
C LYS A 122 -23.98 1.02 9.49
N ASN A 123 -23.92 0.08 10.44
CA ASN A 123 -24.31 -1.33 10.29
C ASN A 123 -23.38 -2.20 9.43
N GLU A 124 -22.09 -1.86 9.35
CA GLU A 124 -21.10 -2.74 8.76
C GLU A 124 -21.00 -4.08 9.52
N ARG A 125 -21.11 -5.20 8.81
CA ARG A 125 -20.94 -6.52 9.41
C ARG A 125 -19.45 -6.75 9.70
N PRO A 126 -19.09 -7.21 10.91
CA PRO A 126 -17.73 -7.64 11.19
C PRO A 126 -17.31 -8.71 10.20
N ALA A 127 -16.18 -8.49 9.54
CA ALA A 127 -15.57 -9.44 8.64
C ALA A 127 -14.05 -9.31 8.77
N ARG A 128 -13.34 -10.43 8.76
CA ARG A 128 -11.88 -10.44 8.82
C ARG A 128 -11.30 -10.26 7.41
N ALA A 129 -10.25 -9.45 7.31
CA ALA A 129 -9.42 -9.37 6.11
C ALA A 129 -8.75 -10.73 5.85
N TRP A 130 -8.76 -11.21 4.61
CA TRP A 130 -8.13 -12.48 4.24
C TRP A 130 -6.61 -12.40 4.38
N TYR A 131 -6.04 -11.24 4.03
CA TYR A 131 -4.61 -10.97 4.18
C TYR A 131 -4.17 -10.68 5.62
N GLY A 132 -5.10 -10.63 6.59
CA GLY A 132 -4.75 -10.42 7.99
C GLY A 132 -3.91 -9.15 8.19
N ASN A 133 -2.67 -9.33 8.68
CA ASN A 133 -1.70 -8.28 8.97
C ASN A 133 -0.47 -8.34 8.05
N GLU A 134 -0.56 -9.04 6.91
CA GLU A 134 0.58 -9.26 5.99
C GLU A 134 1.27 -7.96 5.53
N VAL A 135 0.55 -6.83 5.51
CA VAL A 135 1.11 -5.51 5.16
C VAL A 135 0.49 -4.39 5.98
N ILE A 136 -0.84 -4.41 6.11
CA ILE A 136 -1.63 -3.41 6.84
C ILE A 136 -2.17 -4.07 8.11
N PRO A 137 -1.75 -3.64 9.31
CA PRO A 137 -2.27 -4.17 10.56
C PRO A 137 -3.79 -4.00 10.68
N GLN A 138 -4.43 -4.93 11.36
CA GLN A 138 -5.83 -4.81 11.75
C GLN A 138 -6.04 -3.67 12.75
N LYS A 139 -7.28 -3.19 12.84
CA LYS A 139 -7.62 -2.01 13.65
C LYS A 139 -7.31 -2.23 15.13
N GLU A 140 -7.54 -3.44 15.63
CA GLU A 140 -7.32 -3.82 17.02
C GLU A 140 -5.83 -3.73 17.37
N GLU A 141 -4.95 -4.27 16.52
CA GLU A 141 -3.49 -4.17 16.67
C GLU A 141 -3.02 -2.72 16.54
N PHE A 142 -3.59 -1.96 15.60
CA PHE A 142 -3.32 -0.53 15.49
C PHE A 142 -3.68 0.23 16.76
N GLN A 143 -4.80 -0.12 17.42
CA GLN A 143 -5.23 0.59 18.61
C GLN A 143 -4.24 0.41 19.78
N LEU A 144 -3.69 -0.80 19.92
CA LEU A 144 -2.61 -1.08 20.89
C LEU A 144 -1.34 -0.28 20.60
N LEU A 145 -0.96 -0.17 19.32
CA LEU A 145 0.14 0.68 18.87
C LEU A 145 -0.13 2.16 19.16
N LYS A 146 -1.36 2.63 18.88
CA LYS A 146 -1.78 4.02 19.11
C LYS A 146 -1.67 4.40 20.58
N GLU A 147 -2.15 3.56 21.48
CA GLU A 147 -2.05 3.80 22.93
C GLU A 147 -0.59 3.92 23.39
N SER A 148 0.31 3.16 22.77
CA SER A 148 1.75 3.25 23.05
C SER A 148 2.37 4.53 22.50
N ILE A 149 1.93 4.99 21.31
CA ILE A 149 2.37 6.24 20.69
C ILE A 149 1.88 7.46 21.48
N ASP A 150 0.62 7.46 21.90
CA ASP A 150 0.00 8.60 22.59
C ASP A 150 0.68 8.91 23.94
N LYS A 151 1.35 7.91 24.54
CA LYS A 151 2.19 8.09 25.75
C LYS A 151 3.47 8.89 25.52
N VAL A 152 4.07 8.78 24.34
CA VAL A 152 5.35 9.45 24.01
C VAL A 152 5.16 10.72 23.17
N LYS A 153 3.96 10.91 22.62
CA LYS A 153 3.63 12.05 21.79
C LYS A 153 3.51 13.33 22.63
N PRO A 154 4.12 14.46 22.20
CA PRO A 154 3.90 15.75 22.82
C PRO A 154 2.41 16.14 22.79
N GLN A 155 1.82 16.34 23.96
CA GLN A 155 0.41 16.67 24.14
C GLN A 155 0.20 18.19 23.95
N SER A 156 0.14 18.68 22.71
CA SER A 156 -0.27 20.06 22.44
C SER A 156 -1.80 20.18 22.42
N LYS A 157 -2.36 21.33 22.87
CA LYS A 157 -3.80 21.59 22.77
C LYS A 157 -4.17 21.78 21.30
N LYS A 158 -4.86 20.80 20.72
CA LYS A 158 -5.29 20.79 19.31
C LYS A 158 -6.64 21.47 19.18
N SER A 159 -6.69 22.65 18.56
CA SER A 159 -7.95 23.32 18.22
C SER A 159 -8.18 23.33 16.71
N ILE A 160 -9.45 23.19 16.31
CA ILE A 160 -9.87 23.41 14.92
C ILE A 160 -9.53 24.86 14.56
N GLY A 161 -8.60 25.03 13.61
CA GLY A 161 -8.12 26.35 13.19
C GLY A 161 -6.67 26.67 13.57
N SER A 162 -6.05 25.90 14.47
CA SER A 162 -4.62 26.05 14.78
C SER A 162 -3.75 25.76 13.56
N ARG A 163 -2.74 26.60 13.33
CA ARG A 163 -1.74 26.40 12.26
C ARG A 163 -0.72 25.38 12.77
N GLN A 164 -0.74 24.19 12.19
CA GLN A 164 0.26 23.17 12.44
C GLN A 164 1.36 23.28 11.40
N LEU A 165 2.58 23.51 11.87
CA LEU A 165 3.79 23.57 11.04
C LEU A 165 4.64 22.34 11.33
N CYS A 166 5.39 21.88 10.32
CA CYS A 166 6.42 20.87 10.52
C CYS A 166 7.72 21.59 10.86
N GLY A 167 8.00 21.76 12.17
CA GLY A 167 9.11 22.60 12.62
C GLY A 167 8.90 24.07 12.24
N ASN A 168 9.93 24.73 11.72
CA ASN A 168 9.92 26.14 11.32
C ASN A 168 9.58 26.32 9.82
N SER A 169 8.82 25.40 9.21
CA SER A 169 8.46 25.49 7.79
C SER A 169 7.50 26.64 7.49
N GLU A 170 7.62 27.26 6.31
CA GLU A 170 6.62 28.22 5.81
C GLU A 170 5.33 27.52 5.35
N PHE A 171 5.45 26.25 4.92
CA PHE A 171 4.34 25.42 4.48
C PHE A 171 3.59 24.80 5.65
N GLN A 172 2.26 24.77 5.52
CA GLN A 172 1.38 24.22 6.53
C GLN A 172 1.33 22.69 6.44
N ALA A 173 1.57 22.01 7.55
CA ALA A 173 1.41 20.56 7.65
C ALA A 173 -0.08 20.18 7.56
N SER A 174 -0.36 18.93 7.16
CA SER A 174 -1.73 18.42 7.20
C SER A 174 -2.27 18.46 8.63
N LYS A 175 -3.48 19.01 8.79
CA LYS A 175 -4.12 19.21 10.09
C LYS A 175 -4.46 17.87 10.76
N GLU A 176 -4.09 17.75 12.03
CA GLU A 176 -4.40 16.59 12.88
C GLU A 176 -5.90 16.41 13.10
N VAL A 177 -6.63 17.53 13.25
CA VAL A 177 -8.08 17.57 13.47
C VAL A 177 -8.74 18.48 12.44
N SER A 178 -9.84 18.01 11.84
CA SER A 178 -10.61 18.78 10.87
C SER A 178 -12.03 18.23 10.76
N MET A 179 -13.01 19.12 10.51
CA MET A 179 -14.40 18.72 10.26
C MET A 179 -14.53 17.76 9.07
N ARG A 180 -13.57 17.80 8.12
CA ARG A 180 -13.55 16.90 6.95
C ARG A 180 -13.44 15.42 7.32
N TYR A 181 -12.99 15.11 8.54
CA TYR A 181 -12.78 13.73 9.00
C TYR A 181 -13.96 13.17 9.79
N LYS A 182 -14.97 13.98 10.12
CA LYS A 182 -16.06 13.58 11.03
C LYS A 182 -16.90 12.40 10.53
N SER A 183 -17.00 12.23 9.21
CA SER A 183 -17.76 11.16 8.56
C SER A 183 -16.90 9.98 8.10
N LEU A 184 -15.60 9.98 8.44
CA LEU A 184 -14.64 8.98 7.99
C LEU A 184 -14.26 8.06 9.13
N ASP A 185 -14.15 6.76 8.84
CA ASP A 185 -13.56 5.79 9.75
C ASP A 185 -12.04 5.72 9.56
N GLU A 186 -11.57 5.84 8.31
CA GLU A 186 -10.15 5.91 7.97
C GLU A 186 -9.92 7.22 7.22
N THR A 187 -8.99 8.04 7.72
CA THR A 187 -8.64 9.36 7.18
C THR A 187 -7.55 9.29 6.12
N GLY A 188 -6.96 8.11 5.90
CA GLY A 188 -5.91 7.88 4.91
C GLY A 188 -5.22 6.54 5.10
N ILE A 189 -4.06 6.40 4.45
CA ILE A 189 -3.11 5.32 4.71
C ILE A 189 -1.70 5.92 4.74
N LEU A 190 -0.90 5.52 5.73
CA LEU A 190 0.51 5.82 5.81
C LEU A 190 1.28 4.66 5.19
N MET A 191 2.24 4.96 4.32
CA MET A 191 3.06 3.94 3.66
C MET A 191 4.53 4.35 3.76
N ALA A 192 5.41 3.39 4.02
CA ALA A 192 6.85 3.59 3.95
C ALA A 192 7.42 2.86 2.74
N SER A 193 8.18 3.58 1.93
CA SER A 193 8.87 3.02 0.75
C SER A 193 10.33 3.45 0.70
N CYS A 194 11.19 2.60 0.13
CA CYS A 194 12.59 2.97 -0.11
C CYS A 194 12.73 3.89 -1.34
N GLY A 195 13.92 4.45 -1.56
CA GLY A 195 14.23 5.25 -2.75
C GLY A 195 14.02 4.53 -4.11
N HIS A 196 13.93 3.20 -4.11
CA HIS A 196 13.58 2.39 -5.29
C HIS A 196 12.07 2.27 -5.54
N GLY A 197 11.25 2.89 -4.67
CA GLY A 197 9.79 2.86 -4.73
C GLY A 197 9.18 1.52 -4.33
N VAL A 198 9.90 0.63 -3.63
CA VAL A 198 9.35 -0.59 -3.05
C VAL A 198 8.76 -0.24 -1.68
N ILE A 199 7.51 -0.66 -1.45
CA ILE A 199 6.79 -0.41 -0.20
C ILE A 199 7.12 -1.51 0.80
N HIS A 200 7.56 -1.13 2.00
CA HIS A 200 7.96 -2.05 3.06
C HIS A 200 6.86 -2.25 4.10
N CYS A 201 6.09 -1.22 4.40
CA CYS A 201 5.01 -1.29 5.37
C CYS A 201 3.92 -0.27 5.07
N ALA A 202 2.72 -0.52 5.62
CA ALA A 202 1.62 0.42 5.55
C ALA A 202 0.70 0.31 6.76
N VAL A 203 -0.01 1.39 7.08
CA VAL A 203 -1.01 1.39 8.15
C VAL A 203 -2.17 2.31 7.82
N ASN A 204 -3.38 1.91 8.22
CA ASN A 204 -4.54 2.80 8.12
C ASN A 204 -4.39 3.98 9.07
N MET A 205 -4.73 5.17 8.58
CA MET A 205 -4.77 6.37 9.40
C MET A 205 -6.18 6.54 9.95
N TYR A 206 -6.33 6.57 11.27
CA TYR A 206 -7.59 6.88 11.95
C TYR A 206 -7.61 8.33 12.45
N GLU A 207 -6.42 8.87 12.74
CA GLU A 207 -6.14 10.28 12.99
C GLU A 207 -4.90 10.68 12.17
N VAL A 208 -4.78 11.95 11.81
CA VAL A 208 -3.57 12.46 11.15
C VAL A 208 -2.47 12.55 12.20
N CYS A 209 -1.56 11.58 12.22
CA CYS A 209 -0.45 11.51 13.19
C CYS A 209 0.84 12.04 12.57
N HIS A 210 1.68 12.71 13.39
CA HIS A 210 3.07 13.01 13.06
C HIS A 210 3.84 11.70 12.76
N TYR A 211 4.34 11.59 11.52
CA TYR A 211 4.80 10.34 10.92
C TYR A 211 6.06 9.73 11.57
N TRP A 212 6.93 10.55 12.16
CA TRP A 212 8.23 10.08 12.69
C TRP A 212 8.16 9.46 14.10
N PRO A 213 7.49 10.08 15.10
CA PRO A 213 7.24 9.41 16.39
C PRO A 213 6.44 8.12 16.24
N TRP A 214 5.54 8.06 15.25
CA TRP A 214 4.82 6.83 14.89
C TRP A 214 5.75 5.75 14.36
N LEU A 215 6.64 6.07 13.40
CA LEU A 215 7.56 5.08 12.82
C LEU A 215 8.52 4.53 13.89
N LYS A 216 8.97 5.39 14.80
CA LYS A 216 9.75 4.99 15.98
C LYS A 216 9.00 3.96 16.83
N ALA A 217 7.78 4.29 17.24
CA ALA A 217 6.98 3.40 18.05
C ALA A 217 6.62 2.09 17.31
N LEU A 218 6.41 2.15 16.00
CA LEU A 218 6.21 0.97 15.17
C LEU A 218 7.44 0.06 15.23
N GLY A 219 8.65 0.61 15.04
CA GLY A 219 9.89 -0.16 15.13
C GLY A 219 10.19 -0.69 16.54
N ASP A 220 9.78 0.03 17.58
CA ASP A 220 9.93 -0.42 18.97
C ASP A 220 8.97 -1.57 19.33
N ASN A 221 7.78 -1.63 18.72
CA ASN A 221 6.74 -2.62 19.05
C ASN A 221 6.63 -3.77 18.05
N LEU A 222 7.05 -3.59 16.80
CA LEU A 222 7.01 -4.58 15.73
C LEU A 222 8.43 -4.79 15.20
N LYS A 223 9.06 -5.90 15.60
CA LYS A 223 10.47 -6.19 15.32
C LYS A 223 10.82 -6.16 13.82
N GLU A 224 9.89 -6.59 12.97
CA GLU A 224 9.98 -6.54 11.50
C GLU A 224 10.14 -5.12 10.93
N PHE A 225 9.70 -4.11 11.67
CA PHE A 225 9.82 -2.71 11.30
C PHE A 225 10.91 -1.96 12.07
N LYS A 226 11.61 -2.63 12.99
CA LYS A 226 12.72 -2.02 13.73
C LYS A 226 13.82 -1.48 12.80
N PRO A 227 14.26 -2.21 11.75
CA PRO A 227 15.25 -1.69 10.80
C PRO A 227 14.79 -0.43 10.06
N LEU A 228 13.48 -0.28 9.81
CA LEU A 228 12.91 0.93 9.20
C LEU A 228 13.08 2.20 10.06
N PHE A 229 13.38 2.06 11.35
CA PHE A 229 13.61 3.19 12.23
C PHE A 229 15.06 3.27 12.72
N THR A 230 15.68 2.14 13.07
CA THR A 230 17.02 2.14 13.68
C THR A 230 18.14 2.32 12.66
N GLU A 231 17.91 1.95 11.40
CA GLU A 231 18.95 1.93 10.36
C GLU A 231 18.60 2.87 9.19
N MET A 232 17.33 3.24 9.06
CA MET A 232 16.84 4.08 7.97
C MET A 232 17.09 5.56 8.25
N TYR A 233 17.82 6.22 7.35
CA TYR A 233 17.85 7.68 7.34
C TYR A 233 16.54 8.23 6.74
N PRO A 234 15.93 9.29 7.33
CA PRO A 234 14.79 9.95 6.73
C PRO A 234 15.14 10.42 5.32
N PHE A 235 14.25 10.14 4.37
CA PHE A 235 14.41 10.50 2.98
C PHE A 235 13.35 11.53 2.60
N LEU A 236 13.76 12.78 2.34
CA LEU A 236 12.90 13.80 1.74
C LEU A 236 13.09 13.76 0.23
N SER A 237 11.98 13.56 -0.51
CA SER A 237 11.96 13.72 -1.96
C SER A 237 12.23 15.17 -2.36
N ARG A 238 12.62 15.43 -3.62
CA ARG A 238 12.83 16.82 -4.08
C ARG A 238 11.63 17.73 -3.83
N LEU A 239 10.41 17.26 -4.13
CA LEU A 239 9.20 18.05 -3.96
C LEU A 239 8.75 18.13 -2.50
N HIS A 240 8.72 16.99 -1.79
CA HIS A 240 8.32 16.98 -0.39
C HIS A 240 9.31 17.80 0.46
N GLY A 241 10.61 17.69 0.18
CA GLY A 241 11.67 18.44 0.87
C GLY A 241 11.50 19.95 0.80
N GLN A 242 11.03 20.50 -0.32
CA GLN A 242 10.73 21.94 -0.44
C GLN A 242 9.67 22.41 0.58
N ALA A 243 8.81 21.52 1.05
CA ALA A 243 7.81 21.83 2.07
C ALA A 243 8.38 21.87 3.51
N HIS A 244 9.63 21.41 3.72
CA HIS A 244 10.31 21.42 5.01
C HIS A 244 11.21 22.63 5.19
N ALA A 245 11.58 22.93 6.43
CA ALA A 245 12.55 23.98 6.74
C ALA A 245 13.92 23.70 6.11
N TRP A 246 14.69 24.75 5.82
CA TRP A 246 15.98 24.66 5.12
C TRP A 246 16.95 23.64 5.73
N TYR A 247 17.10 23.60 7.05
CA TYR A 247 17.99 22.64 7.71
C TYR A 247 17.52 21.18 7.52
N CYS A 248 16.22 20.92 7.47
CA CYS A 248 15.68 19.58 7.16
C CYS A 248 15.98 19.19 5.72
N GLN A 249 15.88 20.15 4.79
CA GLN A 249 16.28 19.93 3.40
C GLN A 249 17.75 19.51 3.38
N VAL A 250 18.64 20.26 4.03
CA VAL A 250 20.07 19.92 4.00
C VAL A 250 20.40 18.56 4.61
N LEU A 251 19.77 18.22 5.75
CA LEU A 251 20.10 17.02 6.49
C LEU A 251 19.43 15.75 5.94
N TYR A 252 18.25 15.87 5.36
CA TYR A 252 17.40 14.73 5.02
C TYR A 252 17.07 14.64 3.53
N PHE A 253 17.68 15.47 2.68
CA PHE A 253 17.52 15.30 1.24
C PHE A 253 18.07 13.94 0.81
N GLY A 254 17.16 13.12 0.30
CA GLY A 254 17.49 11.76 -0.11
C GLY A 254 18.53 11.69 -1.22
N HIS A 255 18.54 12.70 -2.09
CA HIS A 255 19.42 12.79 -3.24
C HIS A 255 20.91 12.94 -2.87
N TRP A 256 21.22 13.51 -1.71
CA TRP A 256 22.59 13.75 -1.27
C TRP A 256 23.16 12.61 -0.42
N ARG A 257 22.42 11.50 -0.30
CA ARG A 257 22.88 10.33 0.45
C ARG A 257 23.83 9.50 -0.40
N ASP A 258 25.00 9.19 0.16
CA ASP A 258 25.93 8.24 -0.45
C ASP A 258 25.25 6.90 -0.68
N GLY A 259 25.45 6.32 -1.86
CA GLY A 259 24.77 5.09 -2.27
C GLY A 259 23.34 5.26 -2.78
N ALA A 260 22.78 6.49 -2.80
CA ALA A 260 21.42 6.73 -3.31
C ALA A 260 21.30 6.61 -4.83
N ALA A 261 22.39 6.33 -5.54
CA ALA A 261 22.47 6.15 -6.99
C ALA A 261 21.71 7.24 -7.79
N GLY A 262 21.76 8.50 -7.35
CA GLY A 262 21.07 9.60 -8.02
C GLY A 262 19.54 9.54 -7.99
N THR A 263 18.94 8.77 -7.06
CA THR A 263 17.50 8.83 -6.78
C THR A 263 17.12 10.23 -6.31
N LEU A 264 15.99 10.75 -6.84
CA LEU A 264 15.51 12.11 -6.54
C LEU A 264 14.37 12.10 -5.53
N GLY A 265 13.80 10.92 -5.26
CA GLY A 265 12.60 10.76 -4.47
C GLY A 265 11.30 10.98 -5.23
N GLU A 266 11.39 11.27 -6.52
CA GLU A 266 10.20 11.22 -7.38
C GLU A 266 9.59 9.82 -7.38
N GLU A 267 10.42 8.79 -7.22
CA GLU A 267 10.00 7.40 -7.13
C GLU A 267 9.05 7.14 -5.96
N THR A 268 9.30 7.79 -4.82
CA THR A 268 8.45 7.69 -3.65
C THR A 268 7.17 8.49 -3.86
N GLU A 269 7.22 9.65 -4.53
CA GLU A 269 6.01 10.40 -4.94
C GLU A 269 5.12 9.60 -5.92
N GLN A 270 5.73 8.85 -6.84
CA GLN A 270 5.01 7.97 -7.77
C GLN A 270 4.20 6.90 -7.04
N VAL A 271 4.69 6.41 -5.88
CA VAL A 271 3.92 5.51 -5.02
C VAL A 271 2.62 6.22 -4.62
N PHE A 272 2.71 7.40 -4.02
CA PHE A 272 1.54 8.14 -3.55
C PHE A 272 0.58 8.52 -4.68
N ALA A 273 1.11 8.92 -5.84
CA ALA A 273 0.30 9.21 -7.03
C ALA A 273 -0.44 7.96 -7.54
N TRP A 274 0.24 6.81 -7.60
CA TRP A 274 -0.36 5.55 -8.03
C TRP A 274 -1.51 5.13 -7.11
N PHE A 275 -1.27 5.18 -5.80
CA PHE A 275 -2.22 4.77 -4.78
C PHE A 275 -3.39 5.72 -4.64
N SER A 276 -3.20 7.03 -4.88
CA SER A 276 -4.28 8.03 -4.86
C SER A 276 -5.45 7.69 -5.78
N ARG A 277 -5.21 6.95 -6.87
CA ARG A 277 -6.26 6.53 -7.83
C ARG A 277 -7.23 5.51 -7.22
N TYR A 278 -6.83 4.78 -6.19
CA TYR A 278 -7.68 3.81 -5.50
C TYR A 278 -8.75 4.45 -4.61
N TYR A 279 -8.71 5.78 -4.39
CA TYR A 279 -9.71 6.48 -3.59
C TYR A 279 -11.14 6.15 -4.00
N SER A 280 -11.43 6.16 -5.31
CA SER A 280 -12.76 5.93 -5.87
C SER A 280 -13.34 4.55 -5.50
N VAL A 281 -12.49 3.55 -5.28
CA VAL A 281 -12.90 2.21 -4.87
C VAL A 281 -12.85 2.01 -3.37
N THR A 282 -11.81 2.51 -2.68
CA THR A 282 -11.63 2.27 -1.25
C THR A 282 -12.57 3.06 -0.37
N HIS A 283 -13.08 4.20 -0.83
CA HIS A 283 -13.88 5.12 -0.01
C HIS A 283 -15.14 4.47 0.56
N THR A 284 -15.78 3.58 -0.22
CA THR A 284 -17.07 2.97 0.14
C THR A 284 -16.98 1.48 0.49
N MET A 285 -15.77 0.90 0.48
CA MET A 285 -15.56 -0.50 0.84
C MET A 285 -15.85 -0.76 2.33
N SER A 286 -16.06 -2.03 2.69
CA SER A 286 -15.93 -2.45 4.09
C SER A 286 -14.46 -2.37 4.52
N SER A 287 -14.18 -2.21 5.81
CA SER A 287 -12.82 -2.11 6.34
C SER A 287 -11.96 -3.31 5.94
N SER A 288 -12.51 -4.53 6.07
CA SER A 288 -11.84 -5.77 5.64
C SER A 288 -11.53 -5.83 4.15
N ARG A 289 -12.50 -5.48 3.29
CA ARG A 289 -12.31 -5.47 1.83
C ARG A 289 -11.32 -4.40 1.41
N ARG A 290 -11.32 -3.25 2.08
CA ARG A 290 -10.35 -2.18 1.83
C ARG A 290 -8.94 -2.65 2.16
N ASN A 291 -8.73 -3.29 3.32
CA ASN A 291 -7.43 -3.82 3.71
C ASN A 291 -6.93 -4.88 2.72
N ASP A 292 -7.77 -5.84 2.35
CA ASP A 292 -7.42 -6.86 1.35
C ASP A 292 -7.04 -6.20 0.01
N HIS A 293 -7.86 -5.26 -0.46
CA HIS A 293 -7.64 -4.60 -1.75
C HIS A 293 -6.34 -3.78 -1.78
N LEU A 294 -6.07 -2.99 -0.73
CA LEU A 294 -4.84 -2.19 -0.63
C LEU A 294 -3.61 -3.07 -0.44
N THR A 295 -3.70 -4.14 0.35
CA THR A 295 -2.62 -5.12 0.51
C THR A 295 -2.26 -5.76 -0.83
N ALA A 296 -3.26 -6.20 -1.59
CA ALA A 296 -3.07 -6.74 -2.93
C ALA A 296 -2.46 -5.73 -3.90
N ALA A 297 -2.89 -4.46 -3.83
CA ALA A 297 -2.34 -3.38 -4.63
C ALA A 297 -0.87 -3.10 -4.30
N ILE A 298 -0.48 -3.14 -3.02
CA ILE A 298 0.92 -3.02 -2.56
C ILE A 298 1.77 -4.18 -3.10
N PHE A 299 1.33 -5.42 -2.95
CA PHE A 299 2.04 -6.57 -3.50
C PHE A 299 2.19 -6.49 -5.02
N TYR A 300 1.14 -6.04 -5.72
CA TYR A 300 1.17 -5.88 -7.16
C TYR A 300 2.14 -4.78 -7.60
N TRP A 301 2.11 -3.63 -6.92
CA TRP A 301 3.06 -2.54 -7.14
C TRP A 301 4.51 -3.00 -6.94
N ASN A 302 4.80 -3.64 -5.80
CA ASN A 302 6.12 -4.14 -5.48
C ASN A 302 6.60 -5.18 -6.49
N SER A 303 5.74 -6.11 -6.92
CA SER A 303 6.07 -7.09 -7.97
C SER A 303 6.49 -6.41 -9.27
N ARG A 304 5.79 -5.35 -9.67
CA ARG A 304 6.15 -4.55 -10.86
C ARG A 304 7.47 -3.81 -10.68
N LYS A 305 7.68 -3.18 -9.52
CA LYS A 305 8.95 -2.50 -9.21
C LYS A 305 10.11 -3.47 -9.25
N LYS A 306 9.98 -4.66 -8.65
CA LYS A 306 10.98 -5.74 -8.70
C LYS A 306 11.34 -6.14 -10.13
N LYS A 307 10.36 -6.32 -11.02
CA LYS A 307 10.60 -6.66 -12.43
C LYS A 307 11.37 -5.58 -13.19
N GLY A 308 11.16 -4.31 -12.87
CA GLY A 308 11.83 -3.17 -13.51
C GLY A 308 13.12 -2.72 -12.81
N LEU A 309 13.47 -3.31 -11.67
CA LEU A 309 14.48 -2.78 -10.76
C LEU A 309 15.88 -2.75 -11.37
N ALA A 310 16.27 -3.79 -12.10
CA ALA A 310 17.57 -3.86 -12.78
C ALA A 310 17.73 -2.73 -13.81
N ASN A 311 16.70 -2.52 -14.64
CA ASN A 311 16.69 -1.43 -15.62
C ASN A 311 16.69 -0.05 -14.95
N PHE A 312 15.94 0.11 -13.85
CA PHE A 312 15.89 1.35 -13.09
C PHE A 312 17.28 1.74 -12.56
N ILE A 313 17.97 0.81 -11.89
CA ILE A 313 19.29 1.06 -11.29
C ILE A 313 20.35 1.32 -12.36
N THR A 314 20.37 0.51 -13.42
CA THR A 314 21.35 0.66 -14.50
C THR A 314 21.27 2.04 -15.14
N ARG A 315 20.06 2.54 -15.44
CA ARG A 315 19.86 3.89 -16.01
C ARG A 315 20.36 4.98 -15.08
N ARG A 316 20.12 4.83 -13.78
CA ARG A 316 20.49 5.80 -12.75
C ARG A 316 22.00 5.85 -12.52
N LEU A 317 22.69 4.71 -12.51
CA LEU A 317 24.15 4.64 -12.46
C LEU A 317 24.81 5.33 -13.67
N VAL A 318 24.25 5.15 -14.88
CA VAL A 318 24.72 5.85 -16.09
C VAL A 318 24.54 7.37 -15.96
N THR A 319 23.42 7.84 -15.40
CA THR A 319 23.21 9.27 -15.17
C THR A 319 24.24 9.87 -14.21
N VAL A 320 24.55 9.19 -13.11
CA VAL A 320 25.53 9.66 -12.12
C VAL A 320 26.93 9.74 -12.74
N THR A 321 27.35 8.69 -13.46
CA THR A 321 28.68 8.65 -14.10
C THR A 321 28.88 9.73 -15.15
N LEU A 322 27.85 10.06 -15.94
CA LEU A 322 27.88 11.16 -16.92
C LEU A 322 27.79 12.56 -16.31
N SER A 323 27.32 12.69 -15.07
CA SER A 323 27.22 13.99 -14.37
C SER A 323 28.50 14.39 -13.63
N ILE A 324 29.46 13.47 -13.52
CA ILE A 324 30.76 13.67 -12.83
C ILE A 324 31.88 13.93 -13.86
N SER A 325 31.64 13.70 -15.15
CA SER A 325 32.55 13.98 -16.29
C SER A 325 32.33 15.37 -16.88
#